data_AF-A0A433VLU3-F1
#
_entry.id   AF-A0A433VLU3-F1
#
_cell.length_a   1.000
_cell.length_b   1.000
_cell.length_c   1.000
_cell.angle_alpha   90.00
_cell.angle_beta   90.00
_cell.angle_gamma   90.00
#
_symmetry.space_group_name_H-M   'P 1'
#
loop_
_entity.id
_entity.type
_entity.pdbx_description
1 polymer ?
#
loop_
_entity_poly.entity_id
_entity_poly.type
_entity_poly.pdbx_seq_one_letter_code
_entity_poly.pdbx_strand_id
1 'polypeptide(L)' 'MPQANNQNQFVLCINNKEYQASLRIQKIYQIIFDFKASQYQMIRVVDESGEDYLYPSNYFIPI' A
#
# COMPACT_ATOMS: atom_id res chain seq x y z
N MET A 1 17.34 17.54 4.23
CA MET A 1 16.05 16.83 4.13
C MET A 1 16.14 15.66 5.10
N PRO A 2 15.25 15.53 6.11
CA PRO A 2 15.43 14.49 7.11
C PRO A 2 15.20 13.14 6.43
N GLN A 3 16.19 12.27 6.52
CA GLN A 3 16.13 10.87 6.12
C GLN A 3 15.01 10.21 6.93
N ALA A 4 13.90 9.89 6.26
CA ALA A 4 12.93 8.97 6.82
C ALA A 4 13.63 7.62 6.98
N ASN A 5 13.61 7.05 8.18
CA ASN A 5 14.15 5.73 8.46
C ASN A 5 13.52 4.72 7.48
N ASN A 6 14.31 4.26 6.51
CA ASN A 6 13.97 3.28 5.48
C ASN A 6 13.79 1.87 6.08
N GLN A 7 12.81 1.70 6.96
CA GLN A 7 12.18 0.39 7.10
C GLN A 7 11.16 0.33 5.96
N ASN A 8 11.62 -0.03 4.75
CA ASN A 8 10.71 -0.27 3.63
C ASN A 8 9.77 -1.39 4.04
N GLN A 9 8.57 -1.01 4.47
CA GLN A 9 7.51 -1.94 4.81
C GLN A 9 6.81 -2.34 3.51
N PHE A 10 6.56 -3.63 3.38
CA PHE A 10 5.96 -4.21 2.20
C PHE A 10 4.67 -4.93 2.58
N VAL A 11 3.75 -4.97 1.63
CA VAL A 11 2.50 -5.69 1.77
C VAL A 11 2.21 -6.54 0.54
N LEU A 12 1.61 -7.70 0.76
CA LEU A 12 1.10 -8.56 -0.30
C LEU A 12 -0.38 -8.24 -0.56
N CYS A 13 -0.73 -7.96 -1.81
CA CYS A 13 -2.12 -7.82 -2.22
C CYS A 13 -2.82 -9.20 -2.27
N ILE A 14 -3.86 -9.37 -1.47
CA ILE A 14 -4.68 -10.59 -1.40
C ILE A 14 -6.08 -10.40 -1.99
N ASN A 15 -6.49 -9.16 -2.24
CA ASN A 15 -7.77 -8.81 -2.85
C ASN A 15 -7.61 -7.57 -3.73
N ASN A 16 -8.30 -7.53 -4.87
CA ASN A 16 -8.33 -6.38 -5.77
C ASN A 16 -9.76 -6.04 -6.24
N LYS A 17 -10.80 -6.49 -5.52
CA LYS A 17 -12.18 -6.21 -5.87
C LYS A 17 -12.40 -4.70 -5.96
N GLU A 18 -13.09 -4.23 -7.00
CA GLU A 18 -13.28 -2.80 -7.35
C GLU A 18 -12.02 -2.09 -7.89
N TYR A 19 -10.84 -2.71 -7.85
CA TYR A 19 -9.56 -2.13 -8.27
C TYR A 19 -8.76 -3.06 -9.19
N GLN A 20 -9.42 -3.89 -10.01
CA GLN A 20 -8.76 -4.89 -10.84
C GLN A 20 -7.79 -4.31 -11.88
N ALA A 21 -7.99 -3.05 -12.27
CA ALA A 21 -7.09 -2.34 -13.19
C ALA A 21 -5.81 -1.83 -12.50
N SER A 22 -5.84 -1.59 -11.19
CA SER A 22 -4.76 -0.95 -10.43
C SER A 22 -4.02 -1.93 -9.51
N LEU A 23 -4.72 -2.93 -8.99
CA LEU A 23 -4.20 -3.92 -8.06
C LEU A 23 -4.09 -5.31 -8.69
N ARG A 24 -2.93 -5.94 -8.49
CA ARG A 24 -2.68 -7.32 -8.88
C ARG A 24 -2.57 -8.20 -7.63
N ILE A 25 -3.42 -9.22 -7.55
CA ILE A 25 -3.34 -10.24 -6.50
C ILE A 25 -1.97 -10.92 -6.54
N GLN A 26 -1.42 -11.25 -5.37
CA GLN A 26 -0.08 -11.82 -5.15
C GLN A 26 1.09 -10.90 -5.53
N LYS A 27 0.83 -9.63 -5.87
CA LYS A 27 1.88 -8.63 -6.04
C LYS A 27 2.23 -7.99 -4.70
N ILE A 28 3.52 -7.75 -4.50
CA ILE A 28 4.07 -7.03 -3.36
C ILE A 28 4.12 -5.53 -3.69
N TYR A 29 3.66 -4.71 -2.76
CA TYR A 29 3.69 -3.25 -2.86
C TYR A 29 4.45 -2.66 -1.68
N GLN A 30 5.17 -1.56 -1.91
CA GLN A 30 5.77 -0.78 -0.83
C GLN A 30 4.68 0.09 -0.18
N ILE A 31 4.74 0.27 1.13
CA ILE A 31 3.82 1.16 1.84
C ILE A 31 4.50 2.46 2.25
N ILE A 32 3.69 3.52 2.31
CA ILE A 32 4.05 4.79 2.93
C ILE A 32 3.20 4.93 4.18
N PHE A 33 3.84 5.12 5.34
CA PHE A 33 3.10 5.35 6.57
C PHE A 33 2.28 6.65 6.46
N ASP A 34 0.97 6.51 6.59
CA ASP A 34 0.02 7.62 6.55
C ASP A 34 -0.94 7.48 7.73
N PHE A 35 -0.72 8.28 8.77
CA PHE A 35 -1.54 8.28 9.97
C PHE A 35 -3.01 8.60 9.64
N LYS A 36 -3.26 9.52 8.71
CA LYS A 36 -4.62 9.91 8.34
C LYS A 36 -5.32 8.77 7.62
N ALA A 37 -4.66 8.11 6.67
CA ALA A 37 -5.22 6.94 5.98
C ALA A 37 -5.58 5.82 6.95
N SER A 38 -4.70 5.54 7.91
CA SER A 38 -4.91 4.49 8.93
C SER A 38 -6.18 4.71 9.75
N GLN A 39 -6.52 5.96 10.10
CA GLN A 39 -7.77 6.32 10.80
C GLN A 39 -9.03 5.92 10.00
N TYR A 40 -8.92 5.82 8.67
CA TYR A 40 -10.02 5.44 7.76
C TYR A 40 -9.92 3.99 7.25
N GLN A 41 -9.09 3.15 7.88
CA GLN A 41 -8.83 1.77 7.40
C GLN A 41 -8.31 1.72 5.96
N MET A 42 -7.53 2.74 5.58
CA MET A 42 -6.88 2.84 4.28
C MET A 42 -5.37 2.67 4.45
N ILE A 43 -4.72 2.18 3.40
CA ILE A 43 -3.27 2.05 3.30
C ILE A 43 -2.78 2.75 2.04
N ARG A 44 -1.67 3.48 2.16
CA ARG A 44 -1.01 4.15 1.04
C ARG A 44 0.10 3.25 0.51
N VAL A 45 -0.05 2.81 -0.74
CA VAL A 45 0.89 1.90 -1.40
C VAL A 45 1.48 2.55 -2.65
N VAL A 46 2.72 2.22 -2.97
CA VAL A 46 3.41 2.69 -4.17
C VAL A 46 3.33 1.62 -5.25
N ASP A 47 2.92 1.98 -6.46
CA ASP A 47 2.83 1.07 -7.60
C ASP A 47 4.15 0.99 -8.41
N GLU A 48 4.13 0.32 -9.58
CA GLU A 48 5.30 0.21 -10.46
C GLU A 48 5.76 1.52 -11.11
N SER A 49 4.90 2.54 -11.15
CA SER A 49 5.24 3.86 -11.69
C SER A 49 5.93 4.75 -10.67
N GLY A 50 5.90 4.38 -9.38
CA GLY A 50 6.40 5.19 -8.28
C GLY A 50 5.36 6.14 -7.70
N GLU A 51 4.13 6.11 -8.22
CA GLU A 51 3.02 6.89 -7.71
C GLU A 51 2.36 6.20 -6.52
N ASP A 52 1.88 7.00 -5.57
CA ASP A 52 1.24 6.50 -4.37
C ASP A 52 -0.29 6.58 -4.43
N TYR A 53 -0.95 5.50 -4.01
CA TYR A 53 -2.40 5.35 -4.06
C TYR A 53 -2.95 4.84 -2.74
N LEU A 54 -4.20 5.20 -2.45
CA LEU A 54 -4.93 4.77 -1.25
C LEU A 54 -5.88 3.63 -1.57
N TYR A 55 -5.79 2.56 -0.80
CA TYR A 55 -6.68 1.40 -0.91
C TYR A 55 -7.16 0.93 0.47
N PRO A 56 -8.23 0.13 0.54
CA PRO A 56 -8.64 -0.52 1.78
C PRO A 56 -7.51 -1.38 2.35
N SER A 57 -7.21 -1.21 3.64
CA SER A 57 -6.10 -1.94 4.28
C SER A 57 -6.33 -3.45 4.34
N ASN A 58 -7.59 -3.89 4.37
CA ASN A 58 -7.99 -5.31 4.38
C ASN A 58 -7.71 -6.05 3.05
N TYR A 59 -7.24 -5.35 2.02
CA TYR A 59 -6.81 -5.97 0.76
C TYR A 59 -5.37 -6.46 0.80
N PHE A 60 -4.67 -6.16 1.89
CA PHE A 60 -3.24 -6.33 2.02
C PHE A 60 -2.89 -7.05 3.31
N ILE A 61 -1.80 -7.81 3.27
CA ILE A 61 -1.18 -8.38 4.47
C ILE A 61 0.27 -7.92 4.56
N PRO A 62 0.77 -7.56 5.75
CA PRO A 62 2.18 -7.24 5.96
C PRO A 62 3.06 -8.47 5.74
N ILE A 63 4.29 -8.25 5.27
CA ILE A 63 5.35 -9.25 5.11
C ILE A 63 6.37 -9.10 6.22
#